data_AF-A0A9W9UYZ1-F1
#
_entry.id   AF-A0A9W9UYZ1-F1
#
_cell.length_a   1.000
_cell.length_b   1.000
_cell.length_c   1.000
_cell.angle_alpha   90.00
_cell.angle_beta   90.00
_cell.angle_gamma   90.00
#
_symmetry.space_group_name_H-M   'P 1'
#
loop_
_entity.id
_entity.type
_entity.pdbx_description
1 polymer ?
#
loop_
_entity_poly.entity_id
_entity_poly.type
_entity_poly.pdbx_seq_one_letter_code
_entity_poly.pdbx_strand_id
1 'polypeptide(L)'
;MEQVDVMSRVQRAYSDVFSTPPNGTTAMSAFQEGKIISPLGIEGLHSIGNSLAHLRIFYELGVSYATLTHNCHNKYADAAIVEVPGGAKKADPLWHGVSEEGEKLVFEMNRLGMIVDLAHVSVDTMRDVLGAGKSEWTGSRAPVIYSHSSAYAICPHPRNVPDDILELVREKRSLVMVNFSPDFISCTASDNANGIPDLDPTHTNLERVADHILHIGNLIGFEHVGIGSDFDGIPTVPRGLEDVSKFPALIAELLRRGVSDRDASKVAGGNLLRVWKEVDEVALEIQAEGALPAED
;
A
#
# COMPACT_ATOMS: atom_id res chain seq x y z
N MET A 1 -15.32 -4.42 11.27
CA MET A 1 -16.02 -3.40 12.09
C MET A 1 -15.39 -3.26 13.48
N GLU A 2 -15.22 -4.33 14.25
CA GLU A 2 -14.62 -4.27 15.60
C GLU A 2 -13.21 -3.65 15.62
N GLN A 3 -12.38 -3.97 14.61
CA GLN A 3 -11.05 -3.37 14.45
C GLN A 3 -11.09 -1.84 14.22
N VAL A 4 -12.11 -1.34 13.51
CA VAL A 4 -12.31 0.11 13.32
C VAL A 4 -12.74 0.77 14.64
N ASP A 5 -13.61 0.11 15.41
CA ASP A 5 -14.04 0.61 16.72
C ASP A 5 -12.87 0.69 17.71
N VAL A 6 -12.04 -0.36 17.82
CA VAL A 6 -10.90 -0.33 18.76
C VAL A 6 -9.93 0.80 18.45
N MET A 7 -9.59 1.01 17.18
CA MET A 7 -8.73 2.13 16.78
C MET A 7 -9.38 3.48 17.08
N SER A 8 -10.68 3.62 16.81
CA SER A 8 -11.44 4.82 17.14
C SER A 8 -11.49 5.09 18.65
N ARG A 9 -11.49 4.06 19.51
CA ARG A 9 -11.42 4.20 20.96
C ARG A 9 -10.02 4.56 21.44
N VAL A 10 -8.97 4.01 20.83
CA VAL A 10 -7.58 4.39 21.13
C VAL A 10 -7.34 5.86 20.80
N GLN A 11 -7.76 6.32 19.61
CA GLN A 11 -7.65 7.73 19.21
C GLN A 11 -8.37 8.66 20.19
N ARG A 12 -9.56 8.26 20.68
CA ARG A 12 -10.31 9.04 21.69
C ARG A 12 -9.65 9.03 23.06
N ALA A 13 -9.09 7.90 23.49
CA ALA A 13 -8.44 7.77 24.79
C ALA A 13 -7.13 8.57 24.88
N TYR A 14 -6.44 8.76 23.75
CA TYR A 14 -5.16 9.48 23.65
C TYR A 14 -5.23 10.59 22.59
N SER A 15 -6.26 11.45 22.68
CA SER A 15 -6.58 12.49 21.68
C SER A 15 -5.56 13.64 21.57
N ASP A 16 -4.66 13.73 22.55
CA ASP A 16 -3.48 14.59 22.57
C ASP A 16 -2.30 14.00 21.78
N VAL A 17 -2.29 12.68 21.56
CA VAL A 17 -1.26 11.96 20.82
C VAL A 17 -1.71 11.66 19.38
N PHE A 18 -2.91 11.12 19.19
CA PHE A 18 -3.42 10.68 17.89
C PHE A 18 -4.45 11.66 17.34
N SER A 19 -4.44 11.87 16.02
CA SER A 19 -5.53 12.55 15.34
C SER A 19 -6.80 11.67 15.31
N THR A 20 -7.97 12.30 15.15
CA THR A 20 -9.11 11.58 14.57
C THR A 20 -8.76 11.15 13.13
N PRO A 21 -9.49 10.21 12.51
CA PRO A 21 -9.22 9.79 11.14
C PRO A 21 -9.17 11.02 10.21
N PRO A 22 -8.01 11.34 9.61
CA PRO A 22 -7.88 12.53 8.78
C PRO A 22 -8.30 12.24 7.33
N ASN A 23 -8.28 13.27 6.51
CA ASN A 23 -8.29 13.19 5.04
C ASN A 23 -7.10 13.98 4.48
N GLY A 24 -6.96 14.04 3.15
CA GLY A 24 -5.85 14.71 2.47
C GLY A 24 -5.73 16.20 2.78
N THR A 25 -6.80 16.85 3.25
CA THR A 25 -6.80 18.28 3.63
C THR A 25 -6.48 18.55 5.10
N THR A 26 -6.71 17.57 5.99
CA THR A 26 -6.60 17.75 7.46
C THR A 26 -5.36 17.08 8.05
N ALA A 27 -4.79 16.09 7.35
CA ALA A 27 -3.63 15.32 7.83
C ALA A 27 -2.43 16.21 8.19
N MET A 28 -2.09 17.20 7.35
CA MET A 28 -0.96 18.10 7.62
C MET A 28 -1.19 18.99 8.86
N SER A 29 -2.41 19.46 9.08
CA SER A 29 -2.74 20.27 10.26
C SER A 29 -2.55 19.47 11.55
N ALA A 30 -2.97 18.20 11.57
CA ALA A 30 -2.74 17.32 12.73
C ALA A 30 -1.25 17.15 13.04
N PHE A 31 -0.41 17.00 12.02
CA PHE A 31 1.04 16.94 12.19
C PHE A 31 1.62 18.26 12.74
N GLN A 32 1.17 19.41 12.22
CA GLN A 32 1.59 20.73 12.70
C GLN A 32 1.18 21.00 14.16
N GLU A 33 0.08 20.40 14.61
CA GLU A 33 -0.36 20.40 16.01
C GLU A 33 0.43 19.45 16.91
N GLY A 34 1.40 18.69 16.36
CA GLY A 34 2.22 17.74 17.10
C GLY A 34 1.57 16.37 17.32
N LYS A 35 0.47 16.07 16.63
CA LYS A 35 -0.22 14.77 16.71
C LYS A 35 0.31 13.80 15.65
N ILE A 36 0.16 12.51 15.93
CA ILE A 36 0.37 11.43 14.97
C ILE A 36 -0.87 11.33 14.07
N ILE A 37 -0.67 11.56 12.78
CA ILE A 37 -1.69 11.37 11.73
C ILE A 37 -2.12 9.89 11.76
N SER A 38 -3.40 9.64 12.03
CA SER A 38 -3.91 8.30 12.32
C SER A 38 -5.05 7.88 11.36
N PRO A 39 -4.77 7.60 10.07
CA PRO A 39 -5.74 6.99 9.16
C PRO A 39 -6.22 5.62 9.63
N LEU A 40 -7.34 5.17 9.08
CA LEU A 40 -7.77 3.79 9.15
C LEU A 40 -7.66 3.15 7.76
N GLY A 41 -7.17 1.91 7.71
CA GLY A 41 -7.11 1.08 6.52
C GLY A 41 -7.83 -0.24 6.73
N ILE A 42 -8.37 -0.81 5.66
CA ILE A 42 -8.83 -2.20 5.66
C ILE A 42 -7.89 -3.03 4.78
N GLU A 43 -7.33 -4.09 5.34
CA GLU A 43 -6.42 -4.99 4.63
C GLU A 43 -7.19 -6.20 4.10
N GLY A 44 -7.59 -6.12 2.83
CA GLY A 44 -8.32 -7.16 2.14
C GLY A 44 -9.83 -6.94 2.14
N LEU A 45 -10.39 -6.81 0.94
CA LEU A 45 -11.82 -6.56 0.72
C LEU A 45 -12.74 -7.76 0.95
N HIS A 46 -12.22 -8.90 1.38
CA HIS A 46 -13.09 -9.92 1.98
C HIS A 46 -13.85 -9.34 3.22
N SER A 47 -13.30 -8.29 3.85
CA SER A 47 -13.90 -7.54 4.96
C SER A 47 -15.22 -6.84 4.64
N ILE A 48 -15.52 -6.53 3.37
CA ILE A 48 -16.78 -5.84 2.99
C ILE A 48 -17.91 -6.83 2.68
N GLY A 49 -17.69 -8.14 2.79
CA GLY A 49 -18.72 -9.14 2.56
C GLY A 49 -19.32 -9.08 1.15
N ASN A 50 -18.49 -8.75 0.15
CA ASN A 50 -18.88 -8.54 -1.25
C ASN A 50 -19.98 -7.47 -1.47
N SER A 51 -20.01 -6.42 -0.64
CA SER A 51 -21.00 -5.34 -0.76
C SER A 51 -20.39 -3.95 -0.87
N LEU A 52 -20.75 -3.21 -1.93
CA LEU A 52 -20.36 -1.81 -2.10
C LEU A 52 -20.99 -0.90 -1.04
N ALA A 53 -22.16 -1.27 -0.51
CA ALA A 53 -22.77 -0.56 0.62
C ALA A 53 -21.89 -0.65 1.88
N HIS A 54 -21.29 -1.82 2.15
CA HIS A 54 -20.36 -1.96 3.27
C HIS A 54 -19.07 -1.17 3.05
N LEU A 55 -18.55 -1.10 1.81
CA LEU A 55 -17.41 -0.24 1.48
C LEU A 55 -17.69 1.23 1.84
N ARG A 56 -18.86 1.75 1.46
CA ARG A 56 -19.30 3.10 1.81
C ARG A 56 -19.42 3.30 3.33
N ILE A 57 -19.96 2.32 4.05
CA ILE A 57 -20.05 2.36 5.52
C ILE A 57 -18.66 2.41 6.16
N PHE A 58 -17.68 1.63 5.68
CA PHE A 58 -16.31 1.73 6.18
C PHE A 58 -15.71 3.12 5.93
N TYR A 59 -15.95 3.71 4.76
CA TYR A 59 -15.53 5.07 4.45
C TYR A 59 -16.15 6.09 5.42
N GLU A 60 -17.46 6.01 5.67
CA GLU A 60 -18.16 6.88 6.63
C GLU A 60 -17.63 6.77 8.06
N LEU A 61 -17.05 5.61 8.41
CA LEU A 61 -16.39 5.37 9.70
C LEU A 61 -14.93 5.86 9.76
N GLY A 62 -14.44 6.49 8.68
CA GLY A 62 -13.11 7.09 8.61
C GLY A 62 -12.04 6.20 7.97
N VAL A 63 -12.41 5.10 7.32
CA VAL A 63 -11.46 4.31 6.51
C VAL A 63 -11.04 5.09 5.28
N SER A 64 -9.75 5.35 5.16
CA SER A 64 -9.15 6.19 4.12
C SER A 64 -8.55 5.39 2.97
N TYR A 65 -8.18 4.12 3.20
CA TYR A 65 -7.67 3.24 2.16
C TYR A 65 -8.15 1.80 2.34
N ALA A 66 -8.16 1.04 1.25
CA ALA A 66 -8.46 -0.38 1.29
C ALA A 66 -7.53 -1.18 0.37
N THR A 67 -6.90 -2.21 0.93
CA THR A 67 -6.11 -3.19 0.18
C THR A 67 -7.06 -4.13 -0.55
N LEU A 68 -6.92 -4.24 -1.88
CA LEU A 68 -7.89 -4.98 -2.69
C LEU A 68 -8.00 -6.45 -2.30
N THR A 69 -6.87 -7.08 -1.97
CA THR A 69 -6.79 -8.48 -1.51
C THR A 69 -5.91 -8.58 -0.26
N HIS A 70 -5.90 -9.76 0.37
CA HIS A 70 -4.84 -10.16 1.30
C HIS A 70 -4.18 -11.42 0.70
N ASN A 71 -3.78 -12.41 1.50
CA ASN A 71 -3.27 -13.70 1.02
C ASN A 71 -4.40 -14.64 0.49
N CYS A 72 -5.38 -14.08 -0.20
CA CYS A 72 -6.49 -14.80 -0.81
C CYS A 72 -7.13 -13.96 -1.94
N HIS A 73 -7.56 -14.64 -3.01
CA HIS A 73 -8.42 -14.03 -4.03
C HIS A 73 -9.77 -13.63 -3.42
N ASN A 74 -10.47 -12.72 -4.07
CA ASN A 74 -11.87 -12.42 -3.76
C ASN A 74 -12.67 -12.15 -5.05
N LYS A 75 -13.92 -11.69 -4.90
CA LYS A 75 -14.81 -11.36 -6.03
C LYS A 75 -14.21 -10.32 -6.99
N TYR A 76 -13.31 -9.47 -6.50
CA TYR A 76 -12.87 -8.25 -7.17
C TYR A 76 -11.50 -8.38 -7.83
N ALA A 77 -10.57 -9.11 -7.22
CA ALA A 77 -9.17 -9.12 -7.66
C ALA A 77 -8.39 -10.39 -7.26
N ASP A 78 -7.27 -10.58 -7.96
CA ASP A 78 -6.30 -11.64 -7.69
C ASP A 78 -5.23 -11.24 -6.66
N ALA A 79 -4.91 -12.15 -5.74
CA ALA A 79 -3.81 -12.00 -4.80
C ALA A 79 -2.47 -12.44 -5.42
N ALA A 80 -1.36 -11.93 -4.89
CA ALA A 80 0.00 -12.35 -5.24
C ALA A 80 0.31 -13.75 -4.72
N ILE A 81 -0.17 -14.03 -3.50
CA ILE A 81 0.02 -15.30 -2.81
C ILE A 81 -1.30 -15.77 -2.20
N VAL A 82 -1.42 -17.07 -2.00
CA VAL A 82 -2.52 -17.69 -1.26
C VAL A 82 -1.99 -18.49 -0.09
N GLU A 83 -2.68 -18.40 1.04
CA GLU A 83 -2.45 -19.29 2.18
C GLU A 83 -2.93 -20.71 1.85
N VAL A 84 -2.09 -21.69 2.16
CA VAL A 84 -2.34 -23.12 1.94
C VAL A 84 -1.92 -23.92 3.17
N PRO A 85 -2.40 -25.15 3.37
CA PRO A 85 -1.90 -25.99 4.45
C PRO A 85 -0.36 -26.11 4.38
N GLY A 86 0.31 -25.66 5.45
CA GLY A 86 1.78 -25.70 5.55
C GLY A 86 2.51 -24.43 5.11
N GLY A 87 1.82 -23.34 4.75
CA GLY A 87 2.45 -22.03 4.51
C GLY A 87 1.72 -21.21 3.46
N ALA A 88 2.47 -20.54 2.58
CA ALA A 88 1.95 -19.80 1.45
C ALA A 88 2.55 -20.31 0.14
N LYS A 89 1.82 -20.09 -0.95
CA LYS A 89 2.34 -20.25 -2.32
C LYS A 89 2.00 -19.03 -3.15
N LYS A 90 2.76 -18.83 -4.23
CA LYS A 90 2.36 -17.92 -5.31
C LYS A 90 0.96 -18.33 -5.80
N ALA A 91 0.08 -17.35 -5.94
CA ALA A 91 -1.28 -17.57 -6.35
C ALA A 91 -1.36 -17.96 -7.83
N ASP A 92 -2.22 -18.92 -8.14
CA ASP A 92 -2.65 -19.18 -9.51
C ASP A 92 -3.73 -18.14 -9.87
N PRO A 93 -3.69 -17.49 -11.05
CA PRO A 93 -4.66 -16.45 -11.39
C PRO A 93 -6.11 -16.97 -11.41
N LEU A 94 -7.06 -16.19 -10.88
CA LEU A 94 -8.48 -16.48 -10.95
C LEU A 94 -9.17 -15.57 -11.98
N TRP A 95 -8.90 -14.26 -11.91
CA TRP A 95 -9.42 -13.26 -12.85
C TRP A 95 -8.41 -12.87 -13.93
N HIS A 96 -7.14 -13.25 -13.74
CA HIS A 96 -6.01 -12.71 -14.49
C HIS A 96 -5.86 -11.19 -14.30
N GLY A 97 -6.10 -10.74 -13.06
CA GLY A 97 -6.02 -9.33 -12.67
C GLY A 97 -7.22 -8.86 -11.86
N VAL A 98 -8.02 -7.95 -12.41
CA VAL A 98 -9.25 -7.40 -11.81
C VAL A 98 -10.48 -7.95 -12.55
N SER A 99 -11.55 -8.28 -11.82
CA SER A 99 -12.82 -8.70 -12.42
C SER A 99 -13.67 -7.51 -12.85
N GLU A 100 -14.70 -7.71 -13.67
CA GLU A 100 -15.66 -6.62 -14.04
C GLU A 100 -16.28 -5.94 -12.81
N GLU A 101 -16.54 -6.72 -11.76
CA GLU A 101 -17.05 -6.21 -10.48
C GLU A 101 -15.97 -5.45 -9.69
N GLY A 102 -14.70 -5.84 -9.86
CA GLY A 102 -13.55 -5.11 -9.34
C GLY A 102 -13.35 -3.74 -10.00
N GLU A 103 -13.65 -3.60 -11.29
CA GLU A 103 -13.60 -2.29 -11.97
C GLU A 103 -14.61 -1.31 -11.35
N LYS A 104 -15.84 -1.78 -11.10
CA LYS A 104 -16.90 -0.99 -10.42
C LYS A 104 -16.51 -0.61 -9.00
N LEU A 105 -15.88 -1.54 -8.27
CA LEU A 105 -15.38 -1.32 -6.93
C LEU A 105 -14.28 -0.24 -6.92
N VAL A 106 -13.28 -0.34 -7.80
CA VAL A 106 -12.20 0.66 -7.90
C VAL A 106 -12.77 2.03 -8.28
N PHE A 107 -13.75 2.07 -9.16
CA PHE A 107 -14.49 3.30 -9.45
C PHE A 107 -15.17 3.88 -8.21
N GLU A 108 -15.87 3.06 -7.42
CA GLU A 108 -16.51 3.53 -6.18
C GLU A 108 -15.50 4.05 -5.16
N MET A 109 -14.34 3.40 -5.03
CA MET A 109 -13.24 3.89 -4.20
C MET A 109 -12.76 5.26 -4.66
N ASN A 110 -12.56 5.46 -5.97
CA ASN A 110 -12.19 6.76 -6.54
C ASN A 110 -13.28 7.82 -6.32
N ARG A 111 -14.55 7.48 -6.52
CA ARG A 111 -15.69 8.39 -6.28
C ARG A 111 -15.78 8.82 -4.81
N LEU A 112 -15.47 7.92 -3.88
CA LEU A 112 -15.45 8.22 -2.44
C LEU A 112 -14.23 9.07 -2.05
N GLY A 113 -13.09 8.92 -2.73
CA GLY A 113 -11.80 9.40 -2.22
C GLY A 113 -11.18 8.41 -1.23
N MET A 114 -11.50 7.12 -1.37
CA MET A 114 -10.80 6.05 -0.69
C MET A 114 -9.59 5.65 -1.54
N ILE A 115 -8.41 5.66 -0.95
CA ILE A 115 -7.17 5.28 -1.63
C ILE A 115 -7.21 3.79 -1.95
N VAL A 116 -6.94 3.43 -3.21
CA VAL A 116 -6.76 2.05 -3.63
C VAL A 116 -5.36 1.59 -3.23
N ASP A 117 -5.29 0.49 -2.47
CA ASP A 117 -4.03 -0.11 -2.06
C ASP A 117 -3.78 -1.45 -2.77
N LEU A 118 -2.59 -1.55 -3.38
CA LEU A 118 -2.11 -2.67 -4.18
C LEU A 118 -1.07 -3.53 -3.46
N ALA A 119 -0.90 -3.36 -2.15
CA ALA A 119 -0.29 -4.43 -1.35
C ALA A 119 -1.09 -5.75 -1.53
N HIS A 120 -0.43 -6.89 -1.41
CA HIS A 120 -0.98 -8.25 -1.56
C HIS A 120 -1.52 -8.66 -2.92
N VAL A 121 -1.76 -7.75 -3.88
CA VAL A 121 -2.37 -8.10 -5.16
C VAL A 121 -1.37 -8.73 -6.14
N SER A 122 -1.89 -9.49 -7.11
CA SER A 122 -1.07 -10.07 -8.18
C SER A 122 -0.48 -8.99 -9.11
N VAL A 123 0.60 -9.32 -9.83
CA VAL A 123 1.20 -8.39 -10.82
C VAL A 123 0.19 -8.01 -11.92
N ASP A 124 -0.68 -8.93 -12.33
CA ASP A 124 -1.74 -8.63 -13.31
C ASP A 124 -2.76 -7.64 -12.72
N THR A 125 -3.14 -7.79 -11.45
CA THR A 125 -4.00 -6.83 -10.75
C THR A 125 -3.35 -5.45 -10.65
N MET A 126 -2.04 -5.40 -10.34
CA MET A 126 -1.30 -4.13 -10.34
C MET A 126 -1.40 -3.45 -11.70
N ARG A 127 -1.16 -4.22 -12.77
CA ARG A 127 -1.15 -3.72 -14.15
C ARG A 127 -2.53 -3.22 -14.59
N ASP A 128 -3.59 -3.94 -14.27
CA ASP A 128 -4.97 -3.54 -14.58
C ASP A 128 -5.36 -2.25 -13.85
N VAL A 129 -5.13 -2.16 -12.54
CA VAL A 129 -5.46 -0.96 -11.75
C VAL A 129 -4.63 0.26 -12.21
N LEU A 130 -3.41 0.05 -12.68
CA LEU A 130 -2.57 1.10 -13.28
C LEU A 130 -2.91 1.37 -14.76
N GLY A 131 -3.95 0.75 -15.32
CA GLY A 131 -4.47 1.05 -16.66
C GLY A 131 -3.60 0.56 -17.81
N ALA A 132 -2.71 -0.40 -17.55
CA ALA A 132 -1.91 -1.09 -18.57
C ALA A 132 -2.36 -2.55 -18.76
N GLY A 133 -3.58 -2.85 -18.30
CA GLY A 133 -4.23 -4.15 -18.40
C GLY A 133 -4.55 -4.59 -19.82
N LYS A 134 -5.17 -5.78 -19.94
CA LYS A 134 -5.57 -6.34 -21.24
C LYS A 134 -7.00 -5.98 -21.68
N SER A 135 -7.78 -5.34 -20.81
CA SER A 135 -9.14 -4.87 -21.10
C SER A 135 -9.13 -3.42 -21.61
N GLU A 136 -10.29 -2.93 -22.06
CA GLU A 136 -10.50 -1.52 -22.41
C GLU A 136 -10.56 -0.59 -21.17
N TRP A 137 -10.47 -1.15 -19.96
CA TRP A 137 -10.50 -0.39 -18.72
C TRP A 137 -9.21 0.40 -18.53
N THR A 138 -9.34 1.69 -18.24
CA THR A 138 -8.20 2.62 -18.12
C THR A 138 -7.58 2.66 -16.72
N GLY A 139 -8.00 1.74 -15.85
CA GLY A 139 -7.55 1.62 -14.47
C GLY A 139 -8.18 2.65 -13.53
N SER A 140 -7.53 2.86 -12.39
CA SER A 140 -7.93 3.85 -11.41
C SER A 140 -7.77 5.28 -11.96
N ARG A 141 -8.77 6.13 -11.69
CA ARG A 141 -8.73 7.57 -12.02
C ARG A 141 -7.80 8.36 -11.09
N ALA A 142 -7.56 7.87 -9.88
CA ALA A 142 -6.71 8.52 -8.88
C ALA A 142 -5.38 7.77 -8.73
N PRO A 143 -4.32 8.42 -8.22
CA PRO A 143 -3.10 7.72 -7.82
C PRO A 143 -3.39 6.66 -6.76
N VAL A 144 -2.62 5.58 -6.78
CA VAL A 144 -2.77 4.45 -5.85
C VAL A 144 -1.57 4.34 -4.93
N ILE A 145 -1.69 3.50 -3.90
CA ILE A 145 -0.56 3.16 -3.03
C ILE A 145 -0.25 1.67 -3.05
N TYR A 146 0.95 1.34 -2.62
CA TYR A 146 1.29 0.03 -2.06
C TYR A 146 1.66 0.31 -0.61
N SER A 147 0.76 0.03 0.32
CA SER A 147 0.92 0.45 1.72
C SER A 147 2.08 -0.26 2.43
N HIS A 148 2.46 -1.45 1.96
CA HIS A 148 3.60 -2.25 2.44
C HIS A 148 4.07 -3.26 1.38
N SER A 149 4.83 -2.80 0.38
CA SER A 149 5.50 -3.66 -0.62
C SER A 149 6.90 -3.13 -0.95
N SER A 150 7.85 -4.04 -1.25
CA SER A 150 9.25 -3.69 -1.54
C SER A 150 9.60 -3.95 -3.01
N ALA A 151 10.84 -3.67 -3.42
CA ALA A 151 11.30 -3.84 -4.81
C ALA A 151 11.63 -5.29 -5.20
N TYR A 152 11.04 -5.79 -6.29
CA TYR A 152 11.22 -7.18 -6.74
C TYR A 152 12.64 -7.46 -7.24
N ALA A 153 13.30 -6.47 -7.85
CA ALA A 153 14.66 -6.62 -8.37
C ALA A 153 15.71 -6.96 -7.28
N ILE A 154 15.43 -6.60 -6.02
CA ILE A 154 16.31 -6.84 -4.87
C ILE A 154 15.97 -8.15 -4.16
N CYS A 155 14.69 -8.45 -4.04
CA CYS A 155 14.17 -9.70 -3.50
C CYS A 155 12.98 -10.15 -4.37
N PRO A 156 13.14 -11.21 -5.20
CA PRO A 156 12.16 -11.62 -6.22
C PRO A 156 10.97 -12.37 -5.60
N HIS A 157 10.36 -11.81 -4.58
CA HIS A 157 9.19 -12.34 -3.89
C HIS A 157 7.91 -11.83 -4.57
N PRO A 158 6.84 -12.65 -4.76
CA PRO A 158 5.59 -12.21 -5.40
C PRO A 158 4.90 -11.00 -4.74
N ARG A 159 5.19 -10.74 -3.47
CA ARG A 159 4.70 -9.55 -2.74
C ARG A 159 5.40 -8.25 -3.14
N ASN A 160 6.54 -8.31 -3.82
CA ASN A 160 7.32 -7.16 -4.21
C ASN A 160 6.96 -6.68 -5.62
N VAL A 161 7.16 -5.38 -5.85
CA VAL A 161 6.77 -4.67 -7.07
C VAL A 161 7.86 -4.81 -8.15
N PRO A 162 7.54 -5.39 -9.33
CA PRO A 162 8.46 -5.46 -10.47
C PRO A 162 8.78 -4.10 -11.08
N ASP A 163 9.95 -3.96 -11.71
CA ASP A 163 10.40 -2.70 -12.31
C ASP A 163 9.47 -2.19 -13.43
N ASP A 164 8.86 -3.08 -14.23
CA ASP A 164 7.87 -2.68 -15.25
C ASP A 164 6.61 -2.08 -14.61
N ILE A 165 6.23 -2.55 -13.42
CA ILE A 165 5.14 -1.96 -12.64
C ILE A 165 5.56 -0.65 -11.98
N LEU A 166 6.81 -0.53 -11.52
CA LEU A 166 7.33 0.74 -10.98
C LEU A 166 7.26 1.86 -12.02
N GLU A 167 7.58 1.60 -13.28
CA GLU A 167 7.42 2.59 -14.36
C GLU A 167 5.96 3.06 -14.49
N LEU A 168 4.98 2.16 -14.36
CA LEU A 168 3.56 2.51 -14.33
C LEU A 168 3.18 3.31 -13.08
N VAL A 169 3.79 3.01 -11.92
CA VAL A 169 3.65 3.81 -10.69
C VAL A 169 4.08 5.25 -10.94
N ARG A 170 5.18 5.48 -11.66
CA ARG A 170 5.63 6.82 -12.06
C ARG A 170 4.59 7.53 -12.92
N GLU A 171 4.13 6.85 -13.97
CA GLU A 171 3.15 7.40 -14.93
C GLU A 171 1.83 7.80 -14.26
N LYS A 172 1.36 6.99 -13.31
CA LYS A 172 0.13 7.23 -12.54
C LYS A 172 0.33 8.06 -11.28
N ARG A 173 1.54 8.56 -11.05
CA ARG A 173 1.92 9.38 -9.90
C ARG A 173 1.68 8.71 -8.53
N SER A 174 1.67 7.39 -8.53
CA SER A 174 1.38 6.52 -7.40
C SER A 174 2.57 6.42 -6.43
N LEU A 175 2.41 5.67 -5.35
CA LEU A 175 3.39 5.55 -4.26
C LEU A 175 3.61 4.11 -3.83
N VAL A 176 4.88 3.69 -3.71
CA VAL A 176 5.27 2.42 -3.09
C VAL A 176 5.86 2.68 -1.71
N MET A 177 5.23 2.13 -0.66
CA MET A 177 5.69 2.26 0.72
C MET A 177 6.43 0.97 1.11
N VAL A 178 7.74 1.08 1.33
CA VAL A 178 8.65 -0.07 1.48
C VAL A 178 8.38 -0.83 2.79
N ASN A 179 8.16 -2.14 2.67
CA ASN A 179 7.88 -3.09 3.76
C ASN A 179 9.16 -3.53 4.46
N PHE A 180 9.13 -3.88 5.76
CA PHE A 180 10.28 -4.36 6.52
C PHE A 180 10.29 -5.88 6.77
N SER A 181 9.27 -6.63 6.37
CA SER A 181 9.21 -8.09 6.46
C SER A 181 10.50 -8.73 5.92
N PRO A 182 11.22 -9.53 6.74
CA PRO A 182 12.47 -10.16 6.31
C PRO A 182 12.38 -10.94 5.00
N ASP A 183 11.29 -11.68 4.80
CA ASP A 183 11.04 -12.47 3.59
C ASP A 183 10.90 -11.61 2.33
N PHE A 184 10.57 -10.32 2.48
CA PHE A 184 10.36 -9.38 1.36
C PHE A 184 11.54 -8.42 1.18
N ILE A 185 12.43 -8.32 2.17
CA ILE A 185 13.61 -7.45 2.16
C ILE A 185 14.86 -8.18 1.67
N SER A 186 15.02 -9.45 2.01
CA SER A 186 16.26 -10.17 1.73
C SER A 186 15.94 -11.60 1.34
N CYS A 187 15.94 -11.89 0.04
CA CYS A 187 15.66 -13.22 -0.47
C CYS A 187 16.39 -13.49 -1.79
N THR A 188 16.54 -14.78 -2.11
CA THR A 188 17.14 -15.26 -3.35
C THR A 188 16.16 -16.14 -4.10
N ALA A 189 16.11 -15.99 -5.43
CA ALA A 189 15.31 -16.88 -6.28
C ALA A 189 15.66 -18.35 -6.00
N SER A 190 14.64 -19.19 -5.91
CA SER A 190 14.75 -20.61 -5.64
C SER A 190 13.79 -21.42 -6.50
N ASP A 191 14.04 -22.72 -6.62
CA ASP A 191 13.20 -23.65 -7.37
C ASP A 191 12.08 -24.26 -6.50
N ASN A 192 11.67 -23.56 -5.43
CA ASN A 192 10.63 -24.04 -4.53
C ASN A 192 9.32 -24.23 -5.30
N ALA A 193 8.68 -25.40 -5.14
CA ALA A 193 7.46 -25.74 -5.87
C ALA A 193 6.27 -24.81 -5.56
N ASN A 194 6.31 -24.08 -4.44
CA ASN A 194 5.32 -23.07 -4.06
C ASN A 194 5.57 -21.69 -4.71
N GLY A 195 6.67 -21.51 -5.46
CA GLY A 195 7.02 -20.27 -6.13
C GLY A 195 7.44 -19.13 -5.19
N ILE A 196 7.84 -19.46 -3.95
CA ILE A 196 8.32 -18.49 -2.95
C ILE A 196 9.86 -18.58 -2.86
N PRO A 197 10.60 -17.46 -2.96
CA PRO A 197 12.05 -17.46 -2.86
C PRO A 197 12.54 -17.86 -1.45
N ASP A 198 13.83 -18.16 -1.34
CA ASP A 198 14.46 -18.46 -0.05
C ASP A 198 14.87 -17.17 0.67
N LEU A 199 14.55 -17.06 1.96
CA LEU A 199 15.00 -15.97 2.83
C LEU A 199 16.53 -15.98 2.94
N ASP A 200 17.13 -14.80 2.81
CA ASP A 200 18.53 -14.57 3.14
C ASP A 200 18.64 -13.78 4.47
N PRO A 201 18.76 -14.46 5.62
CA PRO A 201 18.80 -13.82 6.92
C PRO A 201 20.10 -13.03 7.16
N THR A 202 21.14 -13.28 6.35
CA THR A 202 22.45 -12.64 6.53
C THR A 202 22.38 -11.15 6.20
N HIS A 203 21.61 -10.80 5.16
CA HIS A 203 21.41 -9.42 4.70
C HIS A 203 20.07 -8.81 5.15
N THR A 204 19.30 -9.46 6.04
CA THR A 204 18.12 -8.86 6.65
C THR A 204 18.49 -7.78 7.68
N ASN A 205 18.72 -6.56 7.22
CA ASN A 205 19.09 -5.40 8.04
C ASN A 205 18.55 -4.09 7.47
N LEU A 206 18.73 -3.00 8.23
CA LEU A 206 18.35 -1.63 7.85
C LEU A 206 18.98 -1.22 6.51
N GLU A 207 20.24 -1.56 6.28
CA GLU A 207 20.96 -1.24 5.05
C GLU A 207 20.27 -1.84 3.81
N ARG A 208 19.72 -3.05 3.93
CA ARG A 208 18.99 -3.71 2.87
C ARG A 208 17.62 -3.08 2.62
N VAL A 209 16.93 -2.62 3.66
CA VAL A 209 15.73 -1.80 3.51
C VAL A 209 16.05 -0.50 2.75
N ALA A 210 17.17 0.15 3.08
CA ALA A 210 17.63 1.32 2.34
C ALA A 210 17.95 1.00 0.86
N ASP A 211 18.47 -0.20 0.54
CA ASP A 211 18.65 -0.63 -0.86
C ASP A 211 17.32 -0.60 -1.64
N HIS A 212 16.22 -1.09 -1.04
CA HIS A 212 14.91 -1.05 -1.68
C HIS A 212 14.40 0.36 -1.95
N ILE A 213 14.54 1.26 -0.96
CA ILE A 213 14.15 2.67 -1.12
C ILE A 213 14.97 3.34 -2.22
N LEU A 214 16.28 3.10 -2.24
CA LEU A 214 17.18 3.66 -3.25
C LEU A 214 16.91 3.10 -4.65
N HIS A 215 16.63 1.81 -4.79
CA HIS A 215 16.29 1.21 -6.08
C HIS A 215 15.05 1.88 -6.69
N ILE A 216 13.96 1.95 -5.93
CA ILE A 216 12.72 2.59 -6.38
C ILE A 216 12.96 4.08 -6.65
N GLY A 217 13.58 4.79 -5.70
CA GLY A 217 13.83 6.22 -5.81
C GLY A 217 14.73 6.61 -6.99
N ASN A 218 15.75 5.80 -7.30
CA ASN A 218 16.64 6.03 -8.45
C ASN A 218 16.01 5.65 -9.79
N LEU A 219 15.14 4.63 -9.81
CA LEU A 219 14.47 4.18 -11.04
C LEU A 219 13.36 5.15 -11.46
N ILE A 220 12.49 5.50 -10.52
CA ILE A 220 11.26 6.24 -10.86
C ILE A 220 11.13 7.61 -10.20
N GLY A 221 12.01 7.97 -9.27
CA GLY A 221 11.99 9.23 -8.54
C GLY A 221 11.55 9.06 -7.09
N PHE A 222 12.18 9.81 -6.17
CA PHE A 222 11.89 9.74 -4.73
C PHE A 222 10.50 10.26 -4.35
N GLU A 223 9.75 10.91 -5.24
CA GLU A 223 8.33 11.27 -5.04
C GLU A 223 7.34 10.10 -5.13
N HIS A 224 7.83 8.90 -5.49
CA HIS A 224 7.05 7.66 -5.61
C HIS A 224 7.42 6.60 -4.57
N VAL A 225 8.27 6.92 -3.58
CA VAL A 225 8.67 5.99 -2.53
C VAL A 225 8.34 6.51 -1.14
N GLY A 226 7.90 5.63 -0.26
CA GLY A 226 7.58 5.90 1.14
C GLY A 226 7.98 4.74 2.04
N ILE A 227 7.51 4.76 3.29
CA ILE A 227 7.81 3.73 4.29
C ILE A 227 6.50 3.09 4.76
N GLY A 228 6.44 1.77 4.68
CA GLY A 228 5.25 0.95 4.97
C GLY A 228 5.65 -0.27 5.78
N SER A 229 6.15 -0.05 6.99
CA SER A 229 6.99 -1.02 7.72
C SER A 229 6.37 -2.39 7.98
N ASP A 230 5.04 -2.48 8.07
CA ASP A 230 4.33 -3.71 8.45
C ASP A 230 4.63 -4.19 9.89
N PHE A 231 5.02 -3.25 10.77
CA PHE A 231 5.22 -3.54 12.19
C PHE A 231 3.94 -4.06 12.84
N ASP A 232 4.10 -4.97 13.81
CA ASP A 232 3.03 -5.74 14.46
C ASP A 232 2.21 -6.65 13.51
N GLY A 233 2.45 -6.62 12.19
CA GLY A 233 1.91 -7.54 11.18
C GLY A 233 2.87 -8.67 10.77
N ILE A 234 4.18 -8.49 11.01
CA ILE A 234 5.24 -9.43 10.63
C ILE A 234 5.81 -10.20 11.84
N PRO A 235 6.26 -11.46 11.67
CA PRO A 235 6.73 -12.30 12.78
C PRO A 235 8.12 -11.91 13.29
N THR A 236 8.94 -11.29 12.44
CA THR A 236 10.31 -10.85 12.75
C THR A 236 10.63 -9.59 11.95
N VAL A 237 11.69 -8.89 12.34
CA VAL A 237 12.05 -7.57 11.81
C VAL A 237 13.54 -7.53 11.41
N PRO A 238 13.96 -6.61 10.52
CA PRO A 238 15.35 -6.46 10.14
C PRO A 238 16.21 -5.92 11.30
N ARG A 239 17.47 -6.34 11.37
CA ARG A 239 18.43 -5.79 12.34
C ARG A 239 18.61 -4.29 12.12
N GLY A 240 18.55 -3.51 13.19
CA GLY A 240 18.58 -2.04 13.17
C GLY A 240 17.20 -1.38 13.00
N LEU A 241 16.15 -2.17 12.77
CA LEU A 241 14.75 -1.73 12.63
C LEU A 241 13.85 -2.53 13.58
N GLU A 242 14.25 -2.66 14.84
CA GLU A 242 13.57 -3.51 15.82
C GLU A 242 12.14 -3.06 16.15
N ASP A 243 11.86 -1.76 16.05
CA ASP A 243 10.56 -1.17 16.41
C ASP A 243 10.36 0.21 15.75
N VAL A 244 9.18 0.82 16.00
CA VAL A 244 8.79 2.13 15.47
C VAL A 244 9.71 3.29 15.92
N SER A 245 10.57 3.12 16.93
CA SER A 245 11.55 4.16 17.32
C SER A 245 12.74 4.25 16.35
N LYS A 246 12.89 3.29 15.43
CA LYS A 246 14.06 3.17 14.55
C LYS A 246 13.96 3.92 13.22
N PHE A 247 12.80 4.50 12.88
CA PHE A 247 12.65 5.29 11.65
C PHE A 247 13.74 6.37 11.45
N PRO A 248 14.18 7.12 12.48
CA PRO A 248 15.27 8.09 12.32
C PRO A 248 16.60 7.46 11.85
N ALA A 249 16.89 6.22 12.22
CA ALA A 249 18.10 5.52 11.78
C ALA A 249 18.04 5.22 10.28
N LEU A 250 16.86 4.84 9.76
CA LEU A 250 16.66 4.62 8.32
C LEU A 250 16.82 5.92 7.54
N ILE A 251 16.24 7.02 8.02
CA ILE A 251 16.41 8.34 7.39
C ILE A 251 17.88 8.76 7.40
N ALA A 252 18.59 8.57 8.52
CA ALA A 252 20.02 8.86 8.61
C ALA A 252 20.84 8.03 7.60
N GLU A 253 20.49 6.77 7.38
CA GLU A 253 21.14 5.92 6.38
C GLU A 253 20.89 6.42 4.95
N LEU A 254 19.65 6.84 4.62
CA LEU A 254 19.35 7.44 3.31
C LEU A 254 20.19 8.70 3.06
N LEU A 255 20.25 9.59 4.04
CA LEU A 255 21.07 10.81 3.98
C LEU A 255 22.56 10.48 3.80
N ARG A 256 23.08 9.51 4.56
CA ARG A 256 24.48 9.04 4.45
C ARG A 256 24.80 8.50 3.06
N ARG A 257 23.81 7.92 2.37
CA ARG A 257 23.91 7.40 1.00
C ARG A 257 23.65 8.46 -0.08
N GLY A 258 23.47 9.71 0.30
CA GLY A 258 23.38 10.84 -0.64
C GLY A 258 21.96 11.22 -1.06
N VAL A 259 20.92 10.67 -0.43
CA VAL A 259 19.55 11.18 -0.60
C VAL A 259 19.50 12.60 -0.02
N SER A 260 18.96 13.55 -0.78
CA SER A 260 18.84 14.94 -0.34
C SER A 260 17.85 15.07 0.82
N ASP A 261 17.99 16.10 1.67
CA ASP A 261 17.00 16.38 2.74
C ASP A 261 15.58 16.54 2.17
N ARG A 262 15.47 17.16 0.99
CA ARG A 262 14.20 17.33 0.28
C ARG A 262 13.59 15.97 -0.05
N ASP A 263 14.35 15.06 -0.64
CA ASP A 263 13.83 13.74 -1.00
C ASP A 263 13.61 12.85 0.22
N ALA A 264 14.47 12.90 1.24
CA ALA A 264 14.25 12.21 2.50
C ALA A 264 12.94 12.66 3.18
N SER A 265 12.59 13.96 3.13
CA SER A 265 11.32 14.46 3.64
C SER A 265 10.10 13.93 2.88
N LYS A 266 10.24 13.69 1.57
CA LYS A 266 9.21 13.07 0.74
C LYS A 266 8.98 11.62 1.17
N VAL A 267 10.06 10.86 1.32
CA VAL A 267 10.04 9.44 1.75
C VAL A 267 9.46 9.28 3.16
N ALA A 268 9.81 10.18 4.08
CA ALA A 268 9.36 10.14 5.47
C ALA A 268 7.83 10.31 5.65
N GLY A 269 7.13 10.87 4.65
CA GLY A 269 5.67 11.00 4.71
C GLY A 269 5.09 12.02 3.74
N GLY A 270 5.90 12.94 3.19
CA GLY A 270 5.42 13.96 2.26
C GLY A 270 4.73 13.39 1.02
N ASN A 271 5.19 12.25 0.51
CA ASN A 271 4.58 11.61 -0.66
C ASN A 271 3.20 11.02 -0.39
N LEU A 272 2.98 10.45 0.80
CA LEU A 272 1.67 9.92 1.17
C LEU A 272 0.65 11.07 1.24
N LEU A 273 1.04 12.21 1.84
CA LEU A 273 0.18 13.38 1.91
C LEU A 273 -0.14 13.96 0.53
N ARG A 274 0.81 13.92 -0.40
CA ARG A 274 0.58 14.28 -1.81
C ARG A 274 -0.45 13.36 -2.46
N VAL A 275 -0.24 12.04 -2.41
CA VAL A 275 -1.15 11.05 -3.02
C VAL A 275 -2.54 11.18 -2.44
N TRP A 276 -2.65 11.30 -1.12
CA TRP A 276 -3.95 11.43 -0.45
C TRP A 276 -4.70 12.69 -0.90
N LYS A 277 -4.01 13.83 -1.01
CA LYS A 277 -4.61 15.06 -1.56
C LYS A 277 -5.11 14.88 -3.00
N GLU A 278 -4.30 14.25 -3.86
CA GLU A 278 -4.68 13.97 -5.26
C GLU A 278 -5.89 13.03 -5.35
N VAL A 279 -6.01 12.04 -4.44
CA VAL A 279 -7.18 11.16 -4.33
C VAL A 279 -8.44 11.93 -3.95
N ASP A 280 -8.36 12.81 -2.96
CA ASP A 280 -9.50 13.67 -2.56
C ASP A 280 -9.93 14.60 -3.71
N GLU A 281 -8.99 15.16 -4.46
CA GLU A 281 -9.28 16.03 -5.63
C GLU A 281 -10.03 15.26 -6.72
N VAL A 282 -9.57 14.06 -7.07
CA VAL A 282 -10.25 13.21 -8.07
C VAL A 282 -11.66 12.83 -7.61
N ALA A 283 -11.86 12.54 -6.33
CA ALA A 283 -13.18 12.25 -5.78
C ALA A 283 -14.15 13.42 -5.96
N LEU A 284 -13.69 14.65 -5.67
CA LEU A 284 -14.49 15.87 -5.85
C LEU A 284 -14.83 16.11 -7.33
N GLU A 285 -13.89 15.86 -8.25
CA GLU A 285 -14.14 15.95 -9.69
C GLU A 285 -15.20 14.96 -10.15
N ILE A 286 -15.07 13.68 -9.78
CA ILE A 286 -16.04 12.63 -10.12
C ILE A 286 -17.43 12.99 -9.59
N GLN A 287 -17.53 13.49 -8.35
CA GLN A 287 -18.79 13.87 -7.74
C GLN A 287 -19.41 15.12 -8.42
N ALA A 288 -18.57 16.08 -8.82
CA ALA A 288 -19.00 17.28 -9.55
C ALA A 288 -19.51 16.96 -10.96
N GLU A 289 -19.02 15.89 -11.59
CA GLU A 289 -19.55 15.33 -12.85
C GLU A 289 -20.96 14.71 -12.68
N GLY A 290 -21.47 14.60 -11.45
CA GLY A 290 -22.77 14.00 -11.16
C GLY A 290 -22.76 12.47 -11.12
N ALA A 291 -21.59 11.86 -10.98
CA ALA A 291 -21.46 10.41 -10.89
C ALA A 291 -22.24 9.85 -9.68
N LEU A 292 -23.09 8.86 -9.96
CA LEU A 292 -23.83 8.14 -8.92
C LEU A 292 -22.94 7.08 -8.25
N PRO A 293 -23.26 6.67 -7.02
CA PRO A 293 -22.64 5.50 -6.39
C PRO A 293 -22.72 4.27 -7.29
N ALA A 294 -21.65 3.49 -7.34
CA ALA A 294 -21.72 2.19 -8.01
C ALA A 294 -22.67 1.25 -7.24
N GLU A 295 -23.43 0.48 -8.02
CA GLU A 295 -24.40 -0.51 -7.55
C GLU A 295 -23.94 -1.93 -7.91
N ASP A 296 -24.24 -2.88 -7.02
CA ASP A 296 -23.91 -4.31 -7.07
C ASP A 296 -25.15 -5.22 -7.09
#